data_AF-A0A1A3CEI6-F1
#
_entry.id   AF-A0A1A3CEI6-F1
#
_cell.length_a   1.000
_cell.length_b   1.000
_cell.length_c   1.000
_cell.angle_alpha   90.00
_cell.angle_beta   90.00
_cell.angle_gamma   90.00
#
_symmetry.space_group_name_H-M   'P 1'
#
loop_
_entity.id
_entity.type
_entity.pdbx_description
1 polymer ?
#
loop_
_entity_poly.entity_id
_entity_poly.type
_entity_poly.pdbx_seq_one_letter_code
_entity_poly.pdbx_strand_id
1 'polypeptide(L)'
;MQLSEILGLPVCDADAQPVGTVIDVRLSTRDRGDPASATPQLFGLIVSPHTRSSYLGYERSGVNKPRTLAALLRWRHRGTHLVLWNDVARIDSDSVTLRGGYRRYSPVLPAS
;
A
#
# COMPACT_ATOMS: atom_id res chain seq x y z
N MET A 1 -17.53 -4.62 0.43
CA MET A 1 -16.24 -4.59 1.16
C MET A 1 -15.90 -3.17 1.53
N GLN A 2 -15.43 -2.95 2.74
CA GLN A 2 -14.89 -1.66 3.19
C GLN A 2 -13.38 -1.60 2.94
N LEU A 3 -12.83 -0.39 2.80
CA LEU A 3 -11.39 -0.20 2.59
C LEU A 3 -10.55 -0.74 3.77
N SER A 4 -11.09 -0.63 4.98
CA SER A 4 -10.51 -1.18 6.21
C SER A 4 -10.36 -2.70 6.18
N GLU A 5 -11.26 -3.41 5.49
CA GLU A 5 -11.22 -4.88 5.36
C GLU A 5 -10.10 -5.34 4.41
N ILE A 6 -9.60 -4.46 3.54
CA ILE A 6 -8.52 -4.76 2.59
C ILE A 6 -7.16 -4.70 3.30
N LEU A 7 -7.04 -3.89 4.36
CA LEU A 7 -5.82 -3.77 5.14
C LEU A 7 -5.53 -5.09 5.88
N GLY A 8 -4.29 -5.56 5.79
CA GLY A 8 -3.86 -6.82 6.38
C GLY A 8 -4.11 -8.04 5.50
N LEU A 9 -4.79 -7.90 4.35
CA LEU A 9 -4.99 -9.02 3.43
C LEU A 9 -3.67 -9.44 2.77
N PRO A 10 -3.38 -10.76 2.70
CA PRO A 10 -2.26 -11.27 1.93
C PRO A 10 -2.45 -10.95 0.45
N VAL A 11 -1.35 -10.64 -0.22
CA VAL A 11 -1.31 -10.36 -1.66
C VAL A 11 -0.58 -11.51 -2.34
N CYS A 12 -1.22 -12.10 -3.34
CA CYS A 12 -0.65 -13.14 -4.18
C CYS A 12 -0.56 -12.68 -5.64
N ASP A 13 0.38 -13.20 -6.41
CA ASP A 13 0.41 -13.00 -7.86
C ASP A 13 -0.51 -13.99 -8.59
N ALA A 14 -0.50 -13.93 -9.93
CA ALA A 14 -1.34 -14.76 -10.78
C ALA A 14 -1.02 -16.27 -10.65
N ASP A 15 0.17 -16.63 -10.18
CA ASP A 15 0.63 -18.01 -9.96
C ASP A 15 0.43 -18.45 -8.49
N ALA A 16 -0.42 -17.71 -7.76
CA ALA A 16 -0.71 -17.88 -6.34
C ALA A 16 0.53 -17.78 -5.43
N GLN A 17 1.62 -17.16 -5.88
CA GLN A 17 2.81 -16.96 -5.06
C GLN A 17 2.62 -15.77 -4.13
N PRO A 18 3.05 -15.86 -2.86
CA PRO A 18 2.92 -14.77 -1.90
C PRO A 18 3.82 -13.60 -2.29
N VAL A 19 3.22 -12.43 -2.47
CA VAL A 19 3.90 -11.16 -2.78
C VAL A 19 4.11 -10.32 -1.52
N GLY A 20 3.15 -10.36 -0.59
CA GLY A 20 3.23 -9.60 0.65
C GLY A 20 1.87 -9.42 1.31
N THR A 21 1.68 -8.26 1.95
CA THR A 21 0.43 -7.92 2.63
C THR A 21 0.07 -6.46 2.36
N VAL A 22 -1.23 -6.19 2.18
CA VAL A 22 -1.72 -4.81 2.05
C VAL A 22 -1.57 -4.12 3.39
N ILE A 23 -0.87 -3.00 3.41
CA ILE A 23 -0.58 -2.25 4.65
C ILE A 23 -1.13 -0.82 4.60
N ASP A 24 -1.41 -0.32 3.40
CA ASP A 24 -1.99 1.00 3.17
C ASP A 24 -2.58 1.07 1.75
N VAL A 25 -3.38 2.09 1.48
CA VAL A 25 -4.06 2.34 0.21
C VAL A 25 -3.82 3.77 -0.24
N ARG A 26 -3.50 3.93 -1.52
CA ARG A 26 -3.28 5.23 -2.14
C ARG A 26 -4.57 5.69 -2.78
N LEU A 27 -5.03 6.88 -2.42
CA LEU A 27 -6.13 7.55 -3.08
C LEU A 27 -5.58 8.69 -3.94
N SER A 28 -6.24 8.93 -5.06
CA SER A 28 -6.01 10.09 -5.92
C SER A 28 -7.32 10.85 -6.06
N THR A 29 -7.25 12.17 -6.12
CA THR A 29 -8.40 13.02 -6.47
C THR A 29 -8.32 13.31 -7.96
N ARG A 30 -9.39 13.00 -8.69
CA ARG A 30 -9.50 13.44 -10.08
C ARG A 30 -9.94 14.89 -10.06
N ASP A 31 -9.02 15.80 -10.37
CA ASP A 31 -9.30 17.22 -10.33
C ASP A 31 -10.34 17.58 -11.40
N ARG A 32 -11.51 18.02 -10.95
CA ARG A 32 -12.56 18.58 -11.81
C ARG A 32 -12.84 19.99 -11.36
N GLY A 33 -11.79 20.80 -11.23
CA GLY A 33 -11.85 22.26 -11.04
C GLY A 33 -12.28 22.73 -9.65
N ASP A 34 -13.22 22.05 -9.00
CA ASP A 34 -13.64 22.32 -7.62
C ASP A 34 -13.12 21.23 -6.65
N PRO A 35 -12.16 21.55 -5.76
CA PRO A 35 -11.62 20.61 -4.80
C PRO A 35 -12.66 20.09 -3.80
N ALA A 36 -13.77 20.81 -3.57
CA ALA A 36 -14.87 20.35 -2.72
C ALA A 36 -15.70 19.23 -3.36
N SER A 37 -15.66 19.12 -4.69
CA SER A 37 -16.42 18.14 -5.48
C SER A 37 -15.56 16.97 -5.99
N ALA A 38 -14.27 16.95 -5.66
CA ALA A 38 -13.35 15.91 -6.12
C ALA A 38 -13.65 14.56 -5.45
N THR A 39 -14.10 13.60 -6.24
CA THR A 39 -14.35 12.24 -5.74
C THR A 39 -13.00 11.50 -5.57
N PRO A 40 -12.67 10.99 -4.37
CA PRO A 40 -11.47 10.19 -4.18
C PRO A 40 -11.60 8.87 -4.93
N GLN A 41 -10.57 8.53 -5.70
CA GLN A 41 -10.46 7.28 -6.43
C GLN A 41 -9.27 6.47 -5.92
N LEU A 42 -9.47 5.17 -5.79
CA LEU A 42 -8.41 4.26 -5.41
C LEU A 42 -7.36 4.21 -6.52
N PHE A 43 -6.14 4.67 -6.19
CA PHE A 43 -5.01 4.72 -7.11
C PHE A 43 -4.21 3.42 -7.07
N GLY A 44 -4.02 2.85 -5.88
CA GLY A 44 -3.27 1.61 -5.73
C GLY A 44 -3.15 1.14 -4.29
N LEU A 45 -2.53 -0.03 -4.13
CA LEU A 45 -2.30 -0.69 -2.86
C LEU A 45 -0.81 -0.60 -2.51
N ILE A 46 -0.50 -0.29 -1.26
CA ILE A 46 0.85 -0.37 -0.74
C ILE A 46 1.02 -1.78 -0.15
N VAL A 47 1.99 -2.51 -0.68
CA VAL A 47 2.24 -3.91 -0.31
C VAL A 47 3.60 -4.00 0.38
N SER A 48 3.62 -4.59 1.58
CA SER A 48 4.86 -4.91 2.28
C SER A 48 5.16 -6.41 2.19
N PRO A 49 6.36 -6.82 1.79
CA PRO A 49 6.77 -8.23 1.80
C PRO A 49 7.08 -8.75 3.21
N HIS A 50 7.37 -7.88 4.18
CA HIS A 50 7.92 -8.26 5.49
C HIS A 50 6.98 -8.02 6.67
N THR A 51 5.81 -7.38 6.47
CA THR A 51 4.88 -7.14 7.59
C THR A 51 3.42 -7.06 7.17
N ARG A 52 2.55 -7.48 8.10
CA ARG A 52 1.08 -7.38 7.99
C ARG A 52 0.48 -6.15 8.68
N SER A 53 1.31 -5.39 9.39
CA SER A 53 0.83 -4.29 10.23
C SER A 53 0.89 -2.98 9.45
N SER A 54 -0.26 -2.32 9.30
CA SER A 54 -0.37 -0.97 8.72
C SER A 54 0.57 -0.01 9.43
N TYR A 55 1.24 0.88 8.67
CA TYR A 55 2.15 1.87 9.26
C TYR A 55 1.42 3.02 9.99
N LEU A 56 0.09 2.93 10.10
CA LEU A 56 -0.78 3.96 10.65
C LEU A 56 -0.44 4.24 12.13
N GLY A 57 0.24 5.37 12.37
CA GLY A 57 0.31 6.02 13.67
C GLY A 57 1.70 6.50 14.10
N TYR A 58 2.78 5.83 13.69
CA TYR A 58 4.12 6.16 14.18
C TYR A 58 4.88 7.19 13.33
N GLU A 59 4.54 7.36 12.04
CA GLU A 59 5.28 8.26 11.14
C GLU A 59 4.93 9.75 11.30
N ARG A 60 3.89 10.11 12.07
CA ARG A 60 3.59 11.53 12.38
C ARG A 60 4.56 12.16 13.37
N SER A 61 5.31 11.32 14.09
CA SER A 61 6.43 11.76 14.91
C SER A 61 7.68 11.35 14.16
N GLY A 62 8.54 12.28 13.75
CA GLY A 62 9.84 11.94 13.18
C GLY A 62 10.67 11.18 14.22
N VAL A 63 10.50 9.86 14.31
CA VAL A 63 11.17 9.00 15.29
C VAL A 63 12.59 8.75 14.81
N ASN A 64 13.44 9.76 14.97
CA ASN A 64 14.88 9.67 14.76
C ASN A 64 15.62 9.01 15.94
N LYS A 65 14.90 8.61 17.00
CA LYS A 65 15.46 8.00 18.21
C LYS A 65 14.44 7.05 18.86
N PRO A 66 14.87 5.91 19.41
CA PRO A 66 16.23 5.35 19.39
C PRO A 66 16.63 4.75 18.02
N ARG A 67 17.94 4.74 17.70
CA ARG A 67 18.48 4.27 16.40
C ARG A 67 18.06 2.84 16.04
N THR A 68 17.85 1.99 17.05
CA THR A 68 17.35 0.62 16.91
C THR A 68 15.94 0.59 16.33
N LEU A 69 15.05 1.46 16.81
CA LEU A 69 13.69 1.58 16.29
C LEU A 69 13.69 2.10 14.84
N ALA A 70 14.52 3.10 14.54
CA ALA A 70 14.68 3.60 13.17
C ALA A 70 15.24 2.53 12.22
N ALA A 71 16.18 1.68 12.67
CA ALA A 71 16.70 0.58 11.87
C ALA A 71 15.65 -0.51 11.62
N LEU A 72 14.89 -0.88 12.66
CA LEU A 72 13.78 -1.84 12.55
C LEU A 72 12.69 -1.34 11.60
N LEU A 73 12.32 -0.06 11.71
CA LEU A 73 11.39 0.60 10.79
C LEU A 73 11.93 0.55 9.37
N ARG A 74 13.17 1.00 9.11
CA ARG A 74 13.78 0.96 7.77
C ARG A 74 13.82 -0.45 7.18
N TRP A 75 14.11 -1.46 8.00
CA TRP A 75 14.05 -2.86 7.57
C TRP A 75 12.62 -3.29 7.22
N ARG A 76 11.64 -2.93 8.06
CA ARG A 76 10.20 -3.13 7.79
C ARG A 76 9.71 -2.44 6.51
N HIS A 77 10.26 -1.26 6.18
CA HIS A 77 9.90 -0.50 4.98
C HIS A 77 10.66 -0.99 3.73
N ARG A 78 11.72 -1.79 3.89
CA ARG A 78 12.50 -2.31 2.76
C ARG A 78 11.63 -3.23 1.91
N GLY A 79 11.56 -2.92 0.62
CA GLY A 79 10.81 -3.71 -0.36
C GLY A 79 9.31 -3.41 -0.40
N THR A 80 8.83 -2.48 0.43
CA THR A 80 7.48 -1.95 0.30
C THR A 80 7.35 -1.26 -1.05
N HIS A 81 6.27 -1.56 -1.76
CA HIS A 81 6.04 -1.06 -3.11
C HIS A 81 4.57 -0.75 -3.31
N LEU A 82 4.31 0.15 -4.26
CA LEU A 82 2.97 0.46 -4.73
C LEU A 82 2.62 -0.47 -5.89
N VAL A 83 1.42 -1.05 -5.84
CA VAL A 83 0.78 -1.74 -6.95
C VAL A 83 -0.40 -0.90 -7.40
N LEU A 84 -0.49 -0.61 -8.70
CA LEU A 84 -1.58 0.21 -9.22
C LEU A 84 -2.91 -0.55 -9.15
N TRP A 85 -4.01 0.18 -9.00
CA TRP A 85 -5.34 -0.42 -8.98
C TRP A 85 -5.63 -1.25 -10.24
N ASN A 86 -5.14 -0.79 -11.39
CA ASN A 86 -5.24 -1.51 -12.66
C ASN A 86 -4.48 -2.84 -12.70
N ASP A 87 -3.57 -3.08 -11.77
CA ASP A 87 -2.82 -4.33 -11.65
C ASP A 87 -3.49 -5.33 -10.66
N VAL A 88 -4.57 -4.93 -9.97
CA VAL A 88 -5.30 -5.80 -9.01
C VAL A 88 -6.37 -6.63 -9.71
N ALA A 89 -6.13 -7.94 -9.88
CA ALA A 89 -7.05 -8.84 -10.57
C ALA A 89 -8.36 -9.04 -9.79
N ARG A 90 -8.26 -9.34 -8.50
CA ARG A 90 -9.40 -9.67 -7.63
C ARG A 90 -9.10 -9.33 -6.17
N ILE A 91 -10.14 -8.95 -5.43
CA ILE A 91 -10.13 -8.84 -3.97
C ILE A 91 -11.20 -9.77 -3.44
N ASP A 92 -10.76 -10.74 -2.65
CA ASP A 92 -11.61 -11.67 -1.90
C ASP A 92 -11.56 -11.31 -0.41
N SER A 93 -12.41 -11.93 0.40
CA SER A 93 -12.43 -11.74 1.86
C SER A 93 -11.11 -12.07 2.55
N ASP A 94 -10.33 -12.99 1.97
CA ASP A 94 -9.13 -13.54 2.60
C ASP A 94 -7.83 -13.17 1.88
N SER A 95 -7.90 -12.59 0.67
CA SER A 95 -6.70 -12.28 -0.13
C SER A 95 -6.94 -11.29 -1.26
N VAL A 96 -5.85 -10.71 -1.74
CA VAL A 96 -5.79 -9.90 -2.96
C VAL A 96 -4.95 -10.63 -3.99
N THR A 97 -5.46 -10.77 -5.22
CA THR A 97 -4.72 -11.38 -6.34
C THR A 97 -4.30 -10.31 -7.34
N LEU A 98 -3.04 -10.31 -7.75
CA LEU A 98 -2.49 -9.41 -8.75
C LEU A 98 -2.58 -10.03 -10.15
N ARG A 99 -2.69 -9.18 -11.17
CA ARG A 99 -2.61 -9.58 -12.57
C ARG A 99 -1.19 -10.06 -12.91
N GLY A 100 -1.09 -10.98 -13.85
CA GLY A 100 0.18 -11.34 -14.45
C GLY A 100 0.85 -10.10 -15.07
N GLY A 101 2.15 -9.93 -14.82
CA GLY A 101 2.90 -8.77 -15.30
C GLY A 101 2.67 -7.47 -14.53
N TYR A 102 2.06 -7.52 -13.33
CA TYR A 102 1.95 -6.35 -12.45
C TYR A 102 3.32 -5.69 -12.23
N ARG A 103 3.29 -4.37 -12.00
CA ARG A 103 4.52 -3.62 -11.75
C ARG A 103 4.62 -3.18 -10.30
N ARG A 104 5.85 -3.13 -9.80
CA ARG A 104 6.19 -2.60 -8.48
C ARG A 104 6.67 -1.18 -8.64
N TYR A 105 5.91 -0.23 -8.12
CA TYR A 105 6.25 1.19 -8.14
C TYR A 105 6.84 1.63 -6.80
N SER A 106 7.63 2.70 -6.82
CA SER A 106 8.07 3.32 -5.57
C SER A 106 6.86 3.81 -4.78
N PRO A 107 6.78 3.52 -3.47
CA PRO A 107 5.72 4.04 -2.62
C PRO A 107 5.98 5.50 -2.21
N VAL A 108 7.14 6.09 -2.52
CA VAL A 108 7.48 7.47 -2.11
C VAL A 108 6.75 8.48 -3.01
N LEU A 109 6.05 9.46 -2.43
CA LEU A 109 5.53 10.60 -3.20
C LEU A 109 6.70 11.53 -3.57
N PRO A 110 6.86 11.92 -4.85
CA PRO A 110 7.75 13.02 -5.18
C PRO A 110 7.26 14.29 -4.47
N ALA A 111 8.20 15.10 -3.99
CA ALA A 111 7.87 16.41 -3.45
C ALA A 111 7.32 17.29 -4.58
N SER A 112 6.15 17.88 -4.37
CA SER A 112 5.50 18.84 -5.27
C SER A 112 6.25 20.16 -5.35
#